data_AF-A0A396Z6K5-F1
#
_entry.id   AF-A0A396Z6K5-F1
#
_cell.length_a   1.000
_cell.length_b   1.000
_cell.length_c   1.000
_cell.angle_alpha   90.00
_cell.angle_beta   90.00
_cell.angle_gamma   90.00
#
_symmetry.space_group_name_H-M   'P 1'
#
loop_
_entity.id
_entity.type
_entity.pdbx_description
1 polymer ?
#
loop_
_entity_poly.entity_id
_entity_poly.type
_entity_poly.pdbx_seq_one_letter_code
_entity_poly.pdbx_strand_id
1 'polypeptide(L)'
;MNPSKILFLFFLFTFPIFSEGEHPNHAIGESVLKISKRANLPEATISGSGFKAVAIVGDVDGDNGPSTLGYIKNMQEVTKVLKARGVSVLEFYSPRTPWEQIKEAIRGANIVLYAGHGIGSNLTNSPFHQKYVGGFALKGKFVSNDEVENSLKPAPGAIVLFLGACFTAGNMAYDMGVIDAEETKQRVTMYSAPFLKAGFQGYYATWAPWTAQSIVADLFTGKNFGGIYDAQTKLSEVTKLDHPGFSGGKLFFHRGIQDSKVIFDYAFSGDPNAKLSNRNISEESKPSNNPIVLTPEEQTSKNNALIKATYKKDLNTALRLLNEGADPNSETKGWRILHLSVYFDLPELTKILLEKKADPNYQVDGYTALSLATAYERTAIIPLLEAAGGTKSRSASSKPKP
;
A
#
# COMPACT_ATOMS: atom_id res chain seq x y z
N MET A 1 48.87 -18.26 62.42
CA MET A 1 48.66 -19.43 61.55
C MET A 1 47.65 -19.06 60.48
N ASN A 2 48.05 -19.30 59.23
CA ASN A 2 47.38 -19.19 57.93
C ASN A 2 46.06 -20.03 57.85
N PRO A 3 45.29 -20.05 56.73
CA PRO A 3 44.77 -18.98 55.87
C PRO A 3 43.29 -19.24 55.42
N SER A 4 42.81 -18.41 54.47
CA SER A 4 41.86 -18.76 53.38
C SER A 4 40.35 -18.58 53.62
N LYS A 5 39.74 -17.62 52.92
CA LYS A 5 38.93 -17.88 51.71
C LYS A 5 38.40 -16.56 51.12
N ILE A 6 38.96 -16.21 49.97
CA ILE A 6 38.45 -15.17 49.07
C ILE A 6 37.23 -15.76 48.35
N LEU A 7 36.06 -15.14 48.50
CA LEU A 7 34.86 -15.47 47.74
C LEU A 7 34.66 -14.43 46.65
N PHE A 8 34.88 -14.83 45.39
CA PHE A 8 34.53 -14.06 44.20
C PHE A 8 32.99 -14.03 44.07
N LEU A 9 32.37 -12.88 44.27
CA LEU A 9 30.97 -12.66 43.90
C LEU A 9 30.92 -12.34 42.39
N PHE A 10 30.45 -13.30 41.59
CA PHE A 10 30.01 -13.04 40.22
C PHE A 10 28.69 -12.26 40.26
N PHE A 11 28.72 -10.98 39.90
CA PHE A 11 27.51 -10.25 39.53
C PHE A 11 27.06 -10.72 38.15
N LEU A 12 26.17 -11.71 38.11
CA LEU A 12 25.34 -11.99 36.95
C LEU A 12 24.27 -10.89 36.85
N PHE A 13 24.53 -9.87 36.05
CA PHE A 13 23.49 -8.95 35.58
C PHE A 13 22.58 -9.71 34.61
N THR A 14 21.52 -10.32 35.14
CA THR A 14 20.35 -10.67 34.32
C THR A 14 19.60 -9.39 34.01
N PHE A 15 19.75 -8.88 32.79
CA PHE A 15 18.88 -7.84 32.25
C PHE A 15 17.46 -8.40 32.14
N PRO A 16 16.43 -7.79 32.76
CA PRO A 16 15.07 -8.02 32.32
C PRO A 16 14.90 -7.30 30.99
N ILE A 17 14.86 -8.08 29.91
CA ILE A 17 14.25 -7.68 28.64
C ILE A 17 12.73 -7.82 28.83
N PHE A 18 11.99 -6.92 28.19
CA PHE A 18 10.54 -6.66 28.29
C PHE A 18 10.16 -5.60 29.33
N SER A 19 10.31 -4.34 28.92
CA SER A 19 9.45 -3.26 29.39
C SER A 19 8.05 -3.50 28.80
N GLU A 20 7.18 -4.17 29.56
CA GLU A 20 5.74 -4.06 29.37
C GLU A 20 5.37 -2.58 29.53
N GLY A 21 5.06 -1.91 28.41
CA GLY A 21 4.40 -0.62 28.48
C GLY A 21 3.02 -0.85 29.10
N GLU A 22 2.68 -0.10 30.15
CA GLU A 22 1.34 -0.10 30.73
C GLU A 22 0.30 0.18 29.62
N HIS A 23 -0.40 -0.88 29.22
CA HIS A 23 -1.54 -0.77 28.33
C HIS A 23 -2.67 -0.04 29.07
N PRO A 24 -3.38 0.90 28.43
CA PRO A 24 -4.49 1.57 29.07
C PRO A 24 -5.61 0.55 29.26
N ASN A 25 -6.26 0.53 30.43
CA ASN A 25 -7.33 -0.40 30.77
C ASN A 25 -8.62 -0.25 29.92
N HIS A 26 -8.62 0.66 28.94
CA HIS A 26 -9.71 0.92 28.00
C HIS A 26 -9.11 1.21 26.62
N ALA A 27 -9.51 0.44 25.60
CA ALA A 27 -9.29 0.85 24.22
C ALA A 27 -9.96 2.21 24.03
N ILE A 28 -9.28 3.20 23.47
CA ILE A 28 -9.83 4.56 23.31
C ILE A 28 -11.06 4.59 22.36
N GLY A 29 -11.33 3.48 21.65
CA GLY A 29 -12.60 3.22 20.96
C GLY A 29 -13.78 2.80 21.85
N GLU A 30 -13.57 2.42 23.12
CA GLU A 30 -14.64 2.06 24.06
C GLU A 30 -15.52 3.26 24.45
N SER A 31 -14.95 4.47 24.52
CA SER A 31 -15.71 5.68 24.90
C SER A 31 -16.66 6.16 23.80
N VAL A 32 -16.60 5.54 22.60
CA VAL A 32 -17.55 5.78 21.51
C VAL A 32 -18.64 4.69 21.40
N LEU A 33 -18.73 3.79 22.39
CA LEU A 33 -19.70 2.68 22.43
C LEU A 33 -21.01 2.97 23.19
N LYS A 34 -21.35 4.23 23.50
CA LYS A 34 -22.60 4.57 24.22
C LYS A 34 -23.55 5.50 23.46
N ILE A 35 -24.00 5.11 22.26
CA ILE A 35 -25.32 5.54 21.73
C ILE A 35 -26.00 4.33 21.06
N SER A 36 -27.19 4.00 21.55
CA SER A 36 -27.99 2.81 21.25
C SER A 36 -28.77 2.85 19.92
N LYS A 37 -28.21 3.45 18.86
CA LYS A 37 -28.83 3.39 17.52
C LYS A 37 -27.93 2.67 16.54
N ARG A 38 -28.42 1.50 16.07
CA ARG A 38 -27.93 0.83 14.85
C ARG A 38 -27.79 1.90 13.76
N ALA A 39 -26.64 1.96 13.09
CA ALA A 39 -26.50 2.83 11.93
C ALA A 39 -27.66 2.51 10.95
N ASN A 40 -28.34 3.55 10.45
CA ASN A 40 -29.33 3.36 9.40
C ASN A 40 -28.57 3.10 8.10
N LEU A 41 -28.29 1.82 7.82
CA LEU A 41 -27.47 1.44 6.68
C LEU A 41 -28.30 1.58 5.38
N PRO A 42 -27.75 2.22 4.33
CA PRO A 42 -28.45 2.40 3.07
C PRO A 42 -28.76 1.06 2.43
N GLU A 43 -29.90 0.92 1.73
CA GLU A 43 -30.25 -0.33 1.05
C GLU A 43 -29.22 -0.73 -0.03
N ALA A 44 -29.10 -2.03 -0.29
CA ALA A 44 -28.21 -2.54 -1.32
C ALA A 44 -28.83 -2.34 -2.71
N THR A 45 -28.07 -1.75 -3.63
CA THR A 45 -28.42 -1.73 -5.06
C THR A 45 -27.66 -2.80 -5.84
N ILE A 46 -26.61 -3.37 -5.24
CA ILE A 46 -25.76 -4.42 -5.82
C ILE A 46 -25.76 -5.62 -4.86
N SER A 47 -25.97 -6.83 -5.40
CA SER A 47 -25.85 -8.08 -4.65
C SER A 47 -24.39 -8.36 -4.30
N GLY A 48 -24.14 -8.76 -3.07
CA GLY A 48 -22.85 -9.26 -2.59
C GLY A 48 -22.57 -10.71 -2.99
N SER A 49 -23.50 -11.40 -3.66
CA SER A 49 -23.28 -12.77 -4.12
C SER A 49 -22.07 -12.85 -5.07
N GLY A 50 -21.19 -13.83 -4.80
CA GLY A 50 -19.94 -14.03 -5.52
C GLY A 50 -18.77 -13.15 -5.05
N PHE A 51 -19.00 -12.18 -4.17
CA PHE A 51 -17.91 -11.48 -3.50
C PHE A 51 -17.37 -12.29 -2.32
N LYS A 52 -16.05 -12.19 -2.11
CA LYS A 52 -15.33 -12.84 -1.01
C LYS A 52 -14.72 -11.77 -0.09
N ALA A 53 -14.90 -11.95 1.21
CA ALA A 53 -14.27 -11.14 2.24
C ALA A 53 -13.44 -11.98 3.22
N VAL A 54 -12.38 -11.38 3.74
CA VAL A 54 -11.55 -11.95 4.81
C VAL A 54 -11.52 -10.98 5.97
N ALA A 55 -11.95 -11.41 7.14
CA ALA A 55 -11.94 -10.61 8.36
C ALA A 55 -10.91 -11.14 9.34
N ILE A 56 -10.04 -10.26 9.84
CA ILE A 56 -8.88 -10.60 10.65
C ILE A 56 -8.93 -9.80 11.95
N VAL A 57 -8.73 -10.46 13.09
CA VAL A 57 -8.57 -9.81 14.39
C VAL A 57 -7.35 -10.38 15.12
N GLY A 58 -6.31 -9.57 15.27
CA GLY A 58 -5.14 -9.89 16.11
C GLY A 58 -5.40 -9.64 17.59
N ASP A 59 -4.62 -10.25 18.49
CA ASP A 59 -4.68 -9.93 19.92
C ASP A 59 -4.09 -8.56 20.24
N VAL A 60 -4.67 -7.90 21.24
CA VAL A 60 -4.25 -6.59 21.73
C VAL A 60 -3.74 -6.69 23.17
N ASP A 61 -4.53 -7.29 24.04
CA ASP A 61 -4.27 -7.50 25.47
C ASP A 61 -4.39 -9.00 25.83
N GLY A 62 -3.91 -9.85 24.92
CA GLY A 62 -4.04 -11.31 24.99
C GLY A 62 -5.36 -11.83 24.40
N ASP A 63 -5.46 -13.15 24.21
CA ASP A 63 -6.54 -13.76 23.43
C ASP A 63 -7.94 -13.58 24.02
N ASN A 64 -8.02 -13.44 25.35
CA ASN A 64 -9.25 -13.24 26.11
C ASN A 64 -9.31 -11.86 26.77
N GLY A 65 -8.40 -10.95 26.39
CA GLY A 65 -8.36 -9.60 26.95
C GLY A 65 -9.58 -8.77 26.53
N PRO A 66 -10.04 -7.81 27.36
CA PRO A 66 -11.21 -7.00 27.05
C PRO A 66 -11.14 -6.30 25.69
N SER A 67 -9.96 -5.76 25.33
CA SER A 67 -9.77 -5.06 24.06
C SER A 67 -9.84 -6.01 22.87
N THR A 68 -9.18 -7.17 22.95
CA THR A 68 -9.25 -8.22 21.93
C THR A 68 -10.70 -8.67 21.71
N LEU A 69 -11.44 -8.96 22.79
CA LEU A 69 -12.84 -9.36 22.70
C LEU A 69 -13.74 -8.25 22.13
N GLY A 70 -13.45 -6.99 22.47
CA GLY A 70 -14.11 -5.82 21.89
C GLY A 70 -13.91 -5.73 20.37
N TYR A 71 -12.68 -5.93 19.88
CA TYR A 71 -12.38 -5.95 18.44
C TYR A 71 -13.07 -7.11 17.73
N ILE A 72 -13.08 -8.30 18.32
CA ILE A 72 -13.82 -9.46 17.77
C ILE A 72 -15.30 -9.12 17.63
N LYS A 73 -15.92 -8.58 18.68
CA LYS A 73 -17.34 -8.19 18.65
C LYS A 73 -17.63 -7.14 17.58
N ASN A 74 -16.79 -6.11 17.48
CA ASN A 74 -16.95 -5.06 16.47
C ASN A 74 -16.81 -5.62 15.05
N MET A 75 -15.82 -6.50 14.81
CA MET A 75 -15.62 -7.14 13.52
C MET A 75 -16.78 -8.09 13.16
N GLN A 76 -17.35 -8.79 14.13
CA GLN A 76 -18.55 -9.63 13.93
C GLN A 76 -19.75 -8.80 13.47
N GLU A 77 -19.95 -7.59 14.00
CA GLU A 77 -21.03 -6.72 13.52
C GLU A 77 -20.76 -6.18 12.11
N VAL A 78 -19.51 -5.86 11.76
CA VAL A 78 -19.13 -5.45 10.39
C VAL A 78 -19.35 -6.61 9.39
N THR A 79 -18.89 -7.81 9.73
CA THR A 79 -19.07 -9.00 8.88
C THR A 79 -20.53 -9.42 8.75
N LYS A 80 -21.36 -9.16 9.76
CA LYS A 80 -22.82 -9.35 9.67
C LYS A 80 -23.45 -8.48 8.60
N VAL A 81 -22.99 -7.24 8.42
CA VAL A 81 -23.41 -6.37 7.31
C VAL A 81 -23.05 -7.00 5.97
N LEU A 82 -21.80 -7.47 5.80
CA LEU A 82 -21.35 -8.14 4.58
C LEU A 82 -22.16 -9.40 4.27
N LYS A 83 -22.39 -10.26 5.27
CA LYS A 83 -23.20 -11.48 5.13
C LYS A 83 -24.64 -11.15 4.74
N ALA A 84 -25.22 -10.10 5.32
CA ALA A 84 -26.56 -9.62 4.96
C ALA A 84 -26.65 -9.09 3.52
N ARG A 85 -25.52 -8.69 2.91
CA ARG A 85 -25.42 -8.34 1.49
C ARG A 85 -25.20 -9.55 0.59
N GLY A 86 -24.98 -10.74 1.14
CA GLY A 86 -24.73 -11.98 0.38
C GLY A 86 -23.24 -12.28 0.13
N VAL A 87 -22.32 -11.57 0.79
CA VAL A 87 -20.87 -11.78 0.67
C VAL A 87 -20.45 -13.04 1.42
N SER A 88 -19.57 -13.85 0.82
CA SER A 88 -18.93 -14.97 1.50
C SER A 88 -17.78 -14.47 2.38
N VAL A 89 -17.85 -14.68 3.70
CA VAL A 89 -16.88 -14.15 4.65
C VAL A 89 -16.08 -15.28 5.31
N LEU A 90 -14.76 -15.19 5.26
CA LEU A 90 -13.83 -16.02 6.05
C LEU A 90 -13.30 -15.20 7.23
N GLU A 91 -13.30 -15.78 8.43
CA GLU A 91 -12.98 -15.07 9.68
C GLU A 91 -11.78 -15.72 10.39
N PHE A 92 -10.78 -14.91 10.73
CA PHE A 92 -9.57 -15.30 11.44
C PHE A 92 -9.40 -14.41 12.67
N TYR A 93 -9.78 -14.90 13.83
CA TYR A 93 -9.71 -14.16 15.10
C TYR A 93 -8.72 -14.83 16.05
N SER A 94 -7.99 -14.02 16.83
CA SER A 94 -7.10 -14.54 17.87
C SER A 94 -7.82 -15.54 18.78
N PRO A 95 -7.17 -16.65 19.18
CA PRO A 95 -5.77 -17.04 18.95
C PRO A 95 -5.46 -17.62 17.56
N ARG A 96 -6.44 -17.73 16.66
CA ARG A 96 -6.30 -18.43 15.38
C ARG A 96 -6.15 -17.47 14.21
N THR A 97 -4.97 -16.86 14.12
CA THR A 97 -4.58 -15.97 13.01
C THR A 97 -3.34 -16.47 12.25
N PRO A 98 -3.34 -17.72 11.73
CA PRO A 98 -2.19 -18.26 11.00
C PRO A 98 -1.99 -17.52 9.66
N TRP A 99 -0.85 -16.84 9.54
CA TRP A 99 -0.54 -15.99 8.38
C TRP A 99 -0.68 -16.68 7.03
N GLU A 100 -0.20 -17.92 6.91
CA GLU A 100 -0.25 -18.64 5.63
C GLU A 100 -1.69 -18.92 5.16
N GLN A 101 -2.61 -19.22 6.08
CA GLN A 101 -4.02 -19.41 5.74
C GLN A 101 -4.72 -18.09 5.45
N ILE A 102 -4.37 -17.02 6.18
CA ILE A 102 -4.87 -15.67 5.92
C ILE A 102 -4.46 -15.21 4.53
N LYS A 103 -3.17 -15.35 4.18
CA LYS A 103 -2.63 -15.01 2.87
C LYS A 103 -3.36 -15.74 1.75
N GLU A 104 -3.58 -17.05 1.90
CA GLU A 104 -4.33 -17.82 0.91
C GLU A 104 -5.82 -17.45 0.87
N ALA A 105 -6.42 -17.15 2.01
CA ALA A 105 -7.80 -16.64 2.07
C ALA A 105 -7.91 -15.28 1.37
N ILE A 106 -6.91 -14.41 1.43
CA ILE A 106 -6.90 -13.11 0.74
C ILE A 106 -6.77 -13.27 -0.77
N ARG A 107 -6.27 -14.40 -1.28
CA ARG A 107 -6.20 -14.65 -2.73
C ARG A 107 -7.59 -14.53 -3.35
N GLY A 108 -7.74 -13.57 -4.27
CA GLY A 108 -9.01 -13.28 -4.93
C GLY A 108 -10.11 -12.75 -3.99
N ALA A 109 -9.79 -12.31 -2.78
CA ALA A 109 -10.75 -11.63 -1.91
C ALA A 109 -10.97 -10.18 -2.38
N ASN A 110 -12.22 -9.72 -2.34
CA ASN A 110 -12.60 -8.36 -2.74
C ASN A 110 -12.55 -7.39 -1.56
N ILE A 111 -12.68 -7.91 -0.32
CA ILE A 111 -12.72 -7.08 0.89
C ILE A 111 -11.85 -7.76 1.94
N VAL A 112 -10.86 -7.03 2.45
CA VAL A 112 -10.05 -7.48 3.59
C VAL A 112 -10.31 -6.53 4.75
N LEU A 113 -10.69 -7.07 5.90
CA LEU A 113 -10.94 -6.32 7.12
C LEU A 113 -9.90 -6.70 8.15
N TYR A 114 -9.36 -5.72 8.86
CA TYR A 114 -8.45 -5.97 9.98
C TYR A 114 -8.80 -5.10 11.18
N ALA A 115 -8.72 -5.70 12.36
CA ALA A 115 -8.70 -4.99 13.64
C ALA A 115 -7.65 -5.60 14.58
N GLY A 116 -7.14 -4.82 15.53
CA GLY A 116 -6.11 -5.25 16.46
C GLY A 116 -5.05 -4.18 16.65
N HIS A 117 -3.83 -4.59 17.00
CA HIS A 117 -2.71 -3.66 17.16
C HIS A 117 -2.34 -2.99 15.83
N GLY A 118 -2.05 -1.70 15.92
CA GLY A 118 -1.31 -1.00 14.87
C GLY A 118 0.18 -1.26 15.03
N ILE A 119 0.93 -1.27 13.93
CA ILE A 119 2.38 -1.45 13.97
C ILE A 119 3.05 -0.09 13.74
N GLY A 120 3.95 0.28 14.64
CA GLY A 120 4.76 1.50 14.55
C GLY A 120 6.07 1.39 15.33
N SER A 121 7.02 2.27 15.03
CA SER A 121 8.25 2.40 15.82
C SER A 121 7.95 2.97 17.21
N ASN A 122 8.56 2.39 18.26
CA ASN A 122 8.43 2.92 19.61
C ASN A 122 9.22 4.22 19.75
N LEU A 123 8.51 5.34 19.69
CA LEU A 123 9.06 6.65 20.03
C LEU A 123 8.44 7.07 21.35
N THR A 124 9.29 7.31 22.34
CA THR A 124 8.86 7.61 23.70
C THR A 124 8.74 9.11 23.98
N ASN A 125 9.19 9.95 23.04
CA ASN A 125 9.27 11.39 23.24
C ASN A 125 8.41 12.12 22.20
N SER A 126 7.67 13.12 22.67
CA SER A 126 6.95 14.07 21.82
C SER A 126 7.93 14.94 21.01
N PRO A 127 7.60 15.33 19.76
CA PRO A 127 6.44 14.89 18.99
C PRO A 127 6.66 13.48 18.43
N PHE A 128 5.69 12.58 18.57
CA PHE A 128 5.79 11.15 18.25
C PHE A 128 5.97 10.87 16.73
N HIS A 129 7.07 11.29 16.12
CA HIS A 129 7.32 11.27 14.67
C HIS A 129 7.75 9.90 14.15
N GLN A 130 6.82 9.09 13.67
CA GLN A 130 7.05 7.69 13.36
C GLN A 130 8.06 7.49 12.23
N LYS A 131 9.10 6.69 12.52
CA LYS A 131 10.09 6.29 11.50
C LYS A 131 9.51 5.24 10.56
N TYR A 132 8.67 4.36 11.09
CA TYR A 132 8.06 3.27 10.35
C TYR A 132 6.72 2.89 10.96
N VAL A 133 5.72 2.64 10.12
CA VAL A 133 4.45 2.01 10.48
C VAL A 133 4.02 1.05 9.38
N GLY A 134 3.15 0.10 9.72
CA GLY A 134 2.47 -0.73 8.72
C GLY A 134 2.60 -2.24 8.93
N GLY A 135 1.70 -2.97 8.27
CA GLY A 135 1.58 -4.42 8.35
C GLY A 135 0.39 -4.90 9.18
N PHE A 136 0.46 -6.17 9.61
CA PHE A 136 -0.54 -6.78 10.50
C PHE A 136 0.12 -7.32 11.76
N ALA A 137 -0.48 -7.06 12.91
CA ALA A 137 -0.13 -7.72 14.17
C ALA A 137 -1.07 -8.91 14.38
N LEU A 138 -0.56 -10.12 14.15
CA LEU A 138 -1.28 -11.38 14.33
C LEU A 138 -0.75 -12.10 15.56
N LYS A 139 -1.45 -13.18 15.95
CA LYS A 139 -1.04 -13.99 17.09
C LYS A 139 0.35 -14.57 16.84
N GLY A 140 1.32 -14.11 17.63
CA GLY A 140 2.71 -14.57 17.54
C GLY A 140 3.45 -14.18 16.25
N LYS A 141 2.90 -13.26 15.44
CA LYS A 141 3.57 -12.81 14.21
C LYS A 141 3.23 -11.37 13.86
N PHE A 142 4.27 -10.56 13.64
CA PHE A 142 4.16 -9.33 12.87
C PHE A 142 4.38 -9.65 11.38
N VAL A 143 3.43 -9.24 10.55
CA VAL A 143 3.53 -9.28 9.09
C VAL A 143 4.09 -7.93 8.64
N SER A 144 5.24 -7.92 7.98
CA SER A 144 5.89 -6.67 7.55
C SER A 144 5.23 -6.04 6.32
N ASN A 145 5.59 -4.78 6.02
CA ASN A 145 5.18 -4.12 4.78
C ASN A 145 5.67 -4.89 3.53
N ASP A 146 6.88 -5.45 3.57
CA ASP A 146 7.41 -6.26 2.47
C ASP A 146 6.61 -7.55 2.27
N GLU A 147 6.18 -8.20 3.36
CA GLU A 147 5.32 -9.37 3.28
C GLU A 147 3.95 -9.01 2.70
N VAL A 148 3.35 -7.89 3.12
CA VAL A 148 2.09 -7.39 2.56
C VAL A 148 2.22 -7.12 1.06
N GLU A 149 3.20 -6.30 0.67
CA GLU A 149 3.43 -5.85 -0.71
C GLU A 149 3.68 -7.03 -1.66
N ASN A 150 4.53 -7.98 -1.26
CA ASN A 150 4.99 -9.02 -2.17
C ASN A 150 4.09 -10.27 -2.17
N SER A 151 3.40 -10.57 -1.07
CA SER A 151 2.73 -11.86 -0.90
C SER A 151 1.20 -11.83 -1.07
N LEU A 152 0.55 -10.69 -0.82
CA LEU A 152 -0.90 -10.58 -0.99
C LEU A 152 -1.27 -10.45 -2.47
N LYS A 153 -2.40 -11.07 -2.85
CA LYS A 153 -2.96 -11.07 -4.21
C LYS A 153 -4.49 -10.97 -4.17
N PRO A 154 -5.04 -9.80 -3.77
CA PRO A 154 -6.49 -9.62 -3.69
C PRO A 154 -7.13 -9.62 -5.10
N ALA A 155 -8.46 -9.65 -5.16
CA ALA A 155 -9.18 -9.51 -6.42
C ALA A 155 -8.98 -8.10 -7.02
N PRO A 156 -9.09 -7.94 -8.36
CA PRO A 156 -9.20 -6.61 -8.95
C PRO A 156 -10.35 -5.80 -8.31
N GLY A 157 -10.12 -4.52 -8.04
CA GLY A 157 -11.10 -3.66 -7.38
C GLY A 157 -11.25 -3.92 -5.87
N ALA A 158 -10.37 -4.72 -5.27
CA ALA A 158 -10.46 -5.01 -3.84
C ALA A 158 -10.12 -3.82 -2.96
N ILE A 159 -10.67 -3.83 -1.74
CA ILE A 159 -10.35 -2.87 -0.69
C ILE A 159 -9.83 -3.57 0.57
N VAL A 160 -9.00 -2.85 1.33
CA VAL A 160 -8.64 -3.19 2.70
C VAL A 160 -9.20 -2.13 3.65
N LEU A 161 -9.78 -2.54 4.77
CA LEU A 161 -10.34 -1.67 5.81
C LEU A 161 -9.74 -2.02 7.18
N PHE A 162 -9.07 -1.05 7.79
CA PHE A 162 -8.55 -1.12 9.16
C PHE A 162 -9.56 -0.50 10.15
N LEU A 163 -9.83 -1.21 11.24
CA LEU A 163 -10.73 -0.79 12.31
C LEU A 163 -9.98 -0.68 13.65
N GLY A 164 -9.81 0.54 14.14
CA GLY A 164 -9.27 0.87 15.47
C GLY A 164 -7.77 0.61 15.68
N ALA A 165 -7.06 0.11 14.67
CA ALA A 165 -5.62 -0.03 14.73
C ALA A 165 -4.93 1.35 14.82
N CYS A 166 -3.91 1.45 15.68
CA CYS A 166 -3.11 2.68 15.79
C CYS A 166 -2.38 2.98 14.48
N PHE A 167 -2.07 4.26 14.23
CA PHE A 167 -1.35 4.79 13.08
C PHE A 167 -2.08 4.71 11.73
N THR A 168 -3.01 3.78 11.55
CA THR A 168 -3.63 3.48 10.25
C THR A 168 -4.37 4.66 9.63
N ALA A 169 -4.96 5.52 10.48
CA ALA A 169 -5.67 6.74 10.07
C ALA A 169 -4.91 8.03 10.43
N GLY A 170 -3.75 7.92 11.06
CA GLY A 170 -3.00 9.05 11.62
C GLY A 170 -2.65 8.82 13.09
N ASN A 171 -3.62 9.00 14.00
CA ASN A 171 -3.37 8.93 15.44
C ASN A 171 -2.99 7.54 15.96
N MET A 172 -2.37 7.53 17.14
CA MET A 172 -2.33 6.42 18.08
C MET A 172 -2.94 6.85 19.41
N ALA A 173 -3.27 5.89 20.28
CA ALA A 173 -4.04 6.15 21.50
C ALA A 173 -3.49 7.32 22.35
N TYR A 174 -2.17 7.46 22.43
CA TYR A 174 -1.52 8.42 23.33
C TYR A 174 -1.18 9.78 22.70
N ASP A 175 -1.45 10.01 21.41
CA ASP A 175 -1.02 11.23 20.71
C ASP A 175 -2.17 12.08 20.15
N MET A 176 -3.39 11.84 20.65
CA MET A 176 -4.54 12.69 20.35
C MET A 176 -4.28 14.14 20.76
N GLY A 177 -4.44 15.06 19.81
CA GLY A 177 -4.11 16.48 20.00
C GLY A 177 -2.62 16.83 19.95
N VAL A 178 -1.75 15.87 19.63
CA VAL A 178 -0.29 16.05 19.58
C VAL A 178 0.24 16.09 18.16
N ILE A 179 -0.16 15.13 17.30
CA ILE A 179 0.31 15.09 15.91
C ILE A 179 -0.39 16.13 15.03
N ASP A 180 0.28 16.54 13.97
CA ASP A 180 -0.24 17.46 12.97
C ASP A 180 -0.63 16.72 11.66
N ALA A 181 -1.02 17.50 10.65
CA ALA A 181 -1.41 17.00 9.35
C ALA A 181 -0.23 16.39 8.57
N GLU A 182 1.01 16.81 8.82
CA GLU A 182 2.19 16.32 8.12
C GLU A 182 2.58 14.93 8.63
N GLU A 183 2.59 14.73 9.95
CA GLU A 183 2.80 13.40 10.55
C GLU A 183 1.65 12.46 10.19
N THR A 184 0.42 12.94 10.18
CA THR A 184 -0.75 12.16 9.72
C THR A 184 -0.57 11.70 8.28
N LYS A 185 -0.21 12.60 7.37
CA LYS A 185 0.10 12.28 5.98
C LYS A 185 1.19 11.22 5.89
N GLN A 186 2.27 11.36 6.65
CA GLN A 186 3.39 10.41 6.65
C GLN A 186 2.95 9.02 7.12
N ARG A 187 2.25 8.92 8.25
CA ARG A 187 1.76 7.64 8.79
C ARG A 187 0.79 6.94 7.87
N VAL A 188 -0.22 7.64 7.36
CA VAL A 188 -1.19 7.05 6.42
C VAL A 188 -0.48 6.59 5.16
N THR A 189 0.47 7.38 4.62
CA THR A 189 1.28 7.00 3.45
C THR A 189 2.05 5.69 3.70
N MET A 190 2.76 5.59 4.82
CA MET A 190 3.56 4.41 5.16
C MET A 190 2.69 3.16 5.34
N TYR A 191 1.51 3.31 5.94
CA TYR A 191 0.63 2.18 6.20
C TYR A 191 -0.08 1.70 4.94
N SER A 192 -0.58 2.61 4.09
CA SER A 192 -1.42 2.25 2.94
C SER A 192 -0.61 1.87 1.69
N ALA A 193 0.58 2.42 1.47
CA ALA A 193 1.37 2.16 0.26
C ALA A 193 1.61 0.66 -0.03
N PRO A 194 2.00 -0.19 0.95
CA PRO A 194 2.22 -1.62 0.70
C PRO A 194 0.96 -2.33 0.21
N PHE A 195 -0.22 -1.95 0.72
CA PHE A 195 -1.50 -2.53 0.28
C PHE A 195 -1.84 -2.08 -1.15
N LEU A 196 -1.65 -0.81 -1.48
CA LEU A 196 -1.88 -0.32 -2.84
C LEU A 196 -0.98 -1.04 -3.86
N LYS A 197 0.30 -1.22 -3.52
CA LYS A 197 1.25 -1.96 -4.35
C LYS A 197 0.94 -3.47 -4.42
N ALA A 198 0.35 -4.05 -3.37
CA ALA A 198 -0.15 -5.42 -3.39
C ALA A 198 -1.36 -5.62 -4.32
N GLY A 199 -1.99 -4.54 -4.80
CA GLY A 199 -3.09 -4.57 -5.76
C GLY A 199 -4.46 -4.17 -5.21
N PHE A 200 -4.54 -3.72 -3.95
CA PHE A 200 -5.77 -3.10 -3.45
C PHE A 200 -6.01 -1.76 -4.15
N GLN A 201 -7.25 -1.49 -4.56
CA GLN A 201 -7.64 -0.21 -5.17
C GLN A 201 -8.15 0.80 -4.14
N GLY A 202 -8.51 0.34 -2.95
CA GLY A 202 -8.89 1.20 -1.83
C GLY A 202 -8.31 0.70 -0.51
N TYR A 203 -7.78 1.62 0.28
CA TYR A 203 -7.39 1.46 1.66
C TYR A 203 -8.28 2.41 2.47
N TYR A 204 -8.96 1.88 3.47
CA TYR A 204 -9.70 2.65 4.46
C TYR A 204 -9.14 2.37 5.84
N ALA A 205 -9.13 3.38 6.69
CA ALA A 205 -8.82 3.21 8.10
C ALA A 205 -9.74 4.07 8.93
N THR A 206 -10.40 3.50 9.92
CA THR A 206 -11.27 4.23 10.84
C THR A 206 -11.15 3.71 12.27
N TRP A 207 -11.30 4.57 13.26
CA TRP A 207 -11.41 4.15 14.66
C TRP A 207 -12.86 3.88 15.09
N ALA A 208 -13.82 4.22 14.23
CA ALA A 208 -15.24 4.15 14.52
C ALA A 208 -15.88 2.86 13.96
N PRO A 209 -16.38 1.94 14.80
CA PRO A 209 -17.04 0.73 14.33
C PRO A 209 -18.28 0.99 13.45
N TRP A 210 -19.05 2.04 13.72
CA TRP A 210 -20.21 2.41 12.88
C TRP A 210 -19.78 2.93 11.51
N THR A 211 -18.69 3.69 11.43
CA THR A 211 -18.12 4.14 10.15
C THR A 211 -17.65 2.95 9.33
N ALA A 212 -17.02 1.95 9.97
CA ALA A 212 -16.67 0.69 9.28
C ALA A 212 -17.91 -0.04 8.74
N GLN A 213 -19.00 -0.13 9.52
CA GLN A 213 -20.27 -0.70 9.05
C GLN A 213 -20.86 0.09 7.86
N SER A 214 -20.83 1.43 7.92
CA SER A 214 -21.30 2.29 6.83
C SER A 214 -20.48 2.11 5.57
N ILE A 215 -19.14 2.06 5.67
CA ILE A 215 -18.24 1.82 4.53
C ILE A 215 -18.61 0.51 3.84
N VAL A 216 -18.68 -0.60 4.60
CA VAL A 216 -18.95 -1.91 3.98
C VAL A 216 -20.37 -2.02 3.42
N ALA A 217 -21.35 -1.29 3.99
CA ALA A 217 -22.69 -1.20 3.42
C ALA A 217 -22.70 -0.41 2.11
N ASP A 218 -22.00 0.73 2.09
CA ASP A 218 -21.95 1.65 0.96
C ASP A 218 -21.23 1.06 -0.26
N LEU A 219 -20.33 0.09 -0.09
CA LEU A 219 -19.71 -0.65 -1.18
C LEU A 219 -20.76 -1.29 -2.12
N PHE A 220 -21.95 -1.60 -1.62
CA PHE A 220 -23.05 -2.24 -2.36
C PHE A 220 -24.14 -1.26 -2.81
N THR A 221 -23.83 0.03 -2.86
CA THR A 221 -24.78 1.09 -3.29
C THR A 221 -24.46 1.67 -4.67
N GLY A 222 -23.36 1.24 -5.30
CA GLY A 222 -22.89 1.78 -6.59
C GLY A 222 -22.05 3.06 -6.47
N LYS A 223 -21.79 3.55 -5.25
CA LYS A 223 -20.84 4.62 -4.97
C LYS A 223 -19.41 4.21 -5.36
N ASN A 224 -18.61 5.19 -5.76
CA ASN A 224 -17.16 5.04 -5.88
C ASN A 224 -16.48 5.23 -4.52
N PHE A 225 -15.25 4.74 -4.39
CA PHE A 225 -14.54 4.72 -3.12
C PHE A 225 -14.38 6.11 -2.48
N GLY A 226 -14.12 7.14 -3.27
CA GLY A 226 -14.07 8.52 -2.80
C GLY A 226 -15.43 9.02 -2.28
N GLY A 227 -16.52 8.69 -2.97
CA GLY A 227 -17.88 9.04 -2.53
C GLY A 227 -18.31 8.31 -1.27
N ILE A 228 -17.84 7.07 -1.05
CA ILE A 228 -18.03 6.36 0.23
C ILE A 228 -17.30 7.09 1.36
N TYR A 229 -16.08 7.54 1.11
CA TYR A 229 -15.31 8.32 2.08
C TYR A 229 -16.01 9.65 2.42
N ASP A 230 -16.41 10.40 1.39
CA ASP A 230 -17.06 11.71 1.54
C ASP A 230 -18.41 11.60 2.26
N ALA A 231 -19.16 10.51 2.10
CA ALA A 231 -20.43 10.30 2.79
C ALA A 231 -20.30 10.21 4.33
N GLN A 232 -19.09 9.94 4.85
CA GLN A 232 -18.83 9.83 6.29
C GLN A 232 -18.11 11.06 6.87
N THR A 233 -17.90 12.12 6.07
CA THR A 233 -17.11 13.29 6.48
C THR A 233 -17.79 14.60 6.09
N LYS A 234 -17.30 15.71 6.65
CA LYS A 234 -17.58 17.05 6.14
C LYS A 234 -16.39 17.50 5.29
N LEU A 235 -16.63 17.95 4.07
CA LEU A 235 -15.55 18.31 3.13
C LEU A 235 -14.60 19.38 3.68
N SER A 236 -15.08 20.30 4.52
CA SER A 236 -14.25 21.32 5.17
C SER A 236 -13.26 20.77 6.20
N GLU A 237 -13.47 19.53 6.65
CA GLU A 237 -12.64 18.84 7.63
C GLU A 237 -11.70 17.81 6.97
N VAL A 238 -11.69 17.71 5.63
CA VAL A 238 -10.93 16.70 4.90
C VAL A 238 -9.78 17.35 4.15
N THR A 239 -8.58 16.77 4.29
CA THR A 239 -7.46 17.04 3.39
C THR A 239 -7.44 15.98 2.30
N LYS A 240 -7.33 16.40 1.04
CA LYS A 240 -7.20 15.50 -0.13
C LYS A 240 -5.93 15.84 -0.91
N LEU A 241 -5.08 14.85 -1.15
CA LEU A 241 -3.80 15.00 -1.85
C LEU A 241 -3.49 13.80 -2.76
N ASP A 242 -2.47 13.94 -3.60
CA ASP A 242 -1.83 12.82 -4.29
C ASP A 242 -1.06 11.95 -3.31
N HIS A 243 -1.15 10.64 -3.46
CA HIS A 243 -0.51 9.70 -2.53
C HIS A 243 1.02 9.77 -2.64
N PRO A 244 1.76 10.18 -1.59
CA PRO A 244 3.21 10.42 -1.70
C PRO A 244 4.03 9.15 -2.01
N GLY A 245 3.56 7.99 -1.54
CA GLY A 245 4.25 6.70 -1.71
C GLY A 245 3.70 5.79 -2.82
N PHE A 246 2.73 6.25 -3.62
CA PHE A 246 2.07 5.42 -4.64
C PHE A 246 1.56 6.27 -5.80
N SER A 247 2.24 6.20 -6.94
CA SER A 247 1.92 7.00 -8.12
C SER A 247 0.50 6.72 -8.63
N GLY A 248 -0.27 7.79 -8.90
CA GLY A 248 -1.66 7.70 -9.34
C GLY A 248 -2.69 7.46 -8.23
N GLY A 249 -2.25 7.08 -7.02
CA GLY A 249 -3.12 7.01 -5.86
C GLY A 249 -3.46 8.39 -5.30
N LYS A 250 -4.58 8.47 -4.59
CA LYS A 250 -4.93 9.61 -3.74
C LYS A 250 -4.80 9.23 -2.27
N LEU A 251 -4.65 10.24 -1.40
CA LEU A 251 -4.65 10.08 0.04
C LEU A 251 -5.56 11.15 0.65
N PHE A 252 -6.56 10.71 1.40
CA PHE A 252 -7.48 11.58 2.12
C PHE A 252 -7.39 11.28 3.61
N PHE A 253 -7.44 12.32 4.45
CA PHE A 253 -7.60 12.15 5.90
C PHE A 253 -8.52 13.21 6.47
N HIS A 254 -9.29 12.82 7.48
CA HIS A 254 -10.23 13.67 8.20
C HIS A 254 -9.53 14.28 9.41
N ARG A 255 -9.82 15.57 9.65
CA ARG A 255 -9.33 16.35 10.78
C ARG A 255 -10.53 16.70 11.68
N GLY A 256 -10.81 15.83 12.64
CA GLY A 256 -11.85 16.00 13.64
C GLY A 256 -11.40 16.82 14.85
N ILE A 257 -12.37 17.13 15.72
CA ILE A 257 -12.13 17.71 17.05
C ILE A 257 -12.87 16.84 18.06
N GLN A 258 -12.15 16.35 19.07
CA GLN A 258 -12.70 15.60 20.21
C GLN A 258 -12.08 16.15 21.49
N ASP A 259 -12.91 16.50 22.49
CA ASP A 259 -12.45 17.07 23.77
C ASP A 259 -11.44 18.23 23.60
N SER A 260 -11.72 19.12 22.65
CA SER A 260 -10.86 20.26 22.26
C SER A 260 -9.49 19.88 21.67
N LYS A 261 -9.27 18.60 21.36
CA LYS A 261 -8.07 18.08 20.70
C LYS A 261 -8.34 17.79 19.24
N VAL A 262 -7.35 18.07 18.40
CA VAL A 262 -7.37 17.68 16.98
C VAL A 262 -7.14 16.17 16.88
N ILE A 263 -7.98 15.49 16.11
CA ILE A 263 -7.89 14.05 15.86
C ILE A 263 -7.92 13.73 14.36
N PHE A 264 -7.23 12.66 14.01
CA PHE A 264 -7.09 12.06 12.69
C PHE A 264 -7.36 10.56 12.82
N ASP A 265 -8.63 10.23 12.71
CA ASP A 265 -9.20 8.92 13.04
C ASP A 265 -9.93 8.27 11.86
N TYR A 266 -9.95 8.94 10.70
CA TYR A 266 -10.50 8.42 9.45
C TYR A 266 -9.65 8.82 8.24
N ALA A 267 -9.27 7.82 7.43
CA ALA A 267 -8.46 8.03 6.24
C ALA A 267 -8.86 7.10 5.09
N PHE A 268 -8.58 7.56 3.87
CA PHE A 268 -8.66 6.78 2.64
C PHE A 268 -7.37 6.91 1.84
N SER A 269 -6.99 5.86 1.11
CA SER A 269 -5.95 5.92 0.09
C SER A 269 -6.29 5.00 -1.08
N GLY A 270 -5.91 5.36 -2.31
CA GLY A 270 -6.14 4.55 -3.51
C GLY A 270 -6.82 5.31 -4.63
N ASP A 271 -7.59 4.61 -5.48
CA ASP A 271 -8.35 5.21 -6.57
C ASP A 271 -9.76 5.61 -6.07
N PRO A 272 -10.05 6.92 -5.90
CA PRO A 272 -11.35 7.37 -5.43
C PRO A 272 -12.48 7.14 -6.46
N ASN A 273 -12.16 6.92 -7.74
CA ASN A 273 -13.15 6.72 -8.79
C ASN A 273 -13.50 5.24 -8.99
N ALA A 274 -12.68 4.33 -8.47
CA ALA A 274 -12.95 2.91 -8.48
C ALA A 274 -14.20 2.55 -7.67
N LYS A 275 -14.80 1.41 -8.01
CA LYS A 275 -16.00 0.85 -7.38
C LYS A 275 -15.76 -0.63 -7.08
N LEU A 276 -16.47 -1.15 -6.09
CA LEU A 276 -16.53 -2.58 -5.87
C LEU A 276 -17.18 -3.24 -7.11
N SER A 277 -16.51 -4.21 -7.71
CA SER A 277 -17.03 -4.93 -8.88
C SER A 277 -16.75 -6.43 -8.78
N ASN A 278 -17.76 -7.26 -9.08
CA ASN A 278 -17.62 -8.71 -9.15
C ASN A 278 -17.32 -9.12 -10.59
N ARG A 279 -16.20 -8.63 -11.12
CA ARG A 279 -15.76 -9.01 -12.45
C ARG A 279 -14.98 -10.31 -12.30
N ASN A 280 -15.71 -11.44 -12.31
CA ASN A 280 -15.15 -12.69 -12.82
C ASN A 280 -14.55 -12.34 -14.18
N ILE A 281 -13.25 -12.57 -14.38
CA ILE A 281 -12.59 -12.28 -15.65
C ILE A 281 -13.09 -13.30 -16.69
N SER A 282 -14.31 -13.09 -17.16
CA SER A 282 -14.80 -13.61 -18.42
C SER A 282 -15.44 -12.50 -19.26
N GLU A 283 -15.95 -11.41 -18.70
CA GLU A 283 -16.42 -10.26 -19.49
C GLU A 283 -16.27 -8.93 -18.71
N GLU A 284 -15.47 -8.01 -19.27
CA GLU A 284 -15.32 -6.59 -18.90
C GLU A 284 -14.61 -6.16 -17.59
N SER A 285 -13.46 -6.69 -17.17
CA SER A 285 -12.33 -5.83 -16.73
C SER A 285 -11.03 -6.61 -16.72
N LYS A 286 -10.51 -6.82 -17.92
CA LYS A 286 -9.06 -6.87 -18.06
C LYS A 286 -8.58 -5.41 -18.11
N PRO A 287 -7.39 -5.04 -17.58
CA PRO A 287 -6.67 -3.95 -18.23
C PRO A 287 -6.63 -4.35 -19.71
N SER A 288 -7.05 -3.46 -20.62
CA SER A 288 -7.19 -3.76 -22.05
C SER A 288 -6.04 -4.65 -22.52
N ASN A 289 -6.34 -5.95 -22.66
CA ASN A 289 -5.52 -6.94 -23.34
C ASN A 289 -6.07 -7.17 -24.75
N ASN A 290 -6.84 -6.21 -25.26
CA ASN A 290 -6.59 -5.87 -26.65
C ASN A 290 -5.16 -5.32 -26.66
N PRO A 291 -4.25 -5.77 -27.56
CA PRO A 291 -3.12 -4.91 -27.89
C PRO A 291 -3.70 -3.52 -28.05
N ILE A 292 -3.13 -2.52 -27.36
CA ILE A 292 -3.50 -1.14 -27.64
C ILE A 292 -3.08 -0.97 -29.10
N VAL A 293 -3.99 -1.26 -30.03
CA VAL A 293 -3.81 -0.98 -31.45
C VAL A 293 -4.08 0.51 -31.51
N LEU A 294 -3.10 1.26 -30.99
CA LEU A 294 -2.97 2.66 -31.27
C LEU A 294 -3.02 2.75 -32.79
N THR A 295 -3.86 3.65 -33.28
CA THR A 295 -3.73 4.03 -34.69
C THR A 295 -2.27 4.41 -34.95
N PRO A 296 -1.74 4.24 -36.17
CA PRO A 296 -0.37 4.63 -36.48
C PRO A 296 -0.02 6.06 -36.04
N GLU A 297 -1.01 6.96 -36.08
CA GLU A 297 -0.88 8.35 -35.61
C GLU A 297 -0.75 8.46 -34.09
N GLU A 298 -1.59 7.75 -33.32
CA GLU A 298 -1.51 7.72 -31.86
C GLU A 298 -0.23 7.04 -31.37
N GLN A 299 0.20 5.96 -32.02
CA GLN A 299 1.46 5.29 -31.71
C GLN A 299 2.64 6.24 -31.94
N THR A 300 2.65 6.92 -33.10
CA THR A 300 3.68 7.91 -33.44
C THR A 300 3.70 9.07 -32.43
N SER A 301 2.53 9.58 -32.05
CA SER A 301 2.40 10.64 -31.06
C SER A 301 2.96 10.22 -29.69
N LYS A 302 2.60 9.02 -29.20
CA LYS A 302 3.09 8.50 -27.92
C LYS A 302 4.59 8.20 -27.94
N ASN A 303 5.09 7.63 -29.03
CA ASN A 303 6.52 7.38 -29.22
C ASN A 303 7.32 8.69 -29.18
N ASN A 304 6.85 9.73 -29.89
CA ASN A 304 7.44 11.07 -29.85
C ASN A 304 7.38 11.72 -28.45
N ALA A 305 6.27 11.54 -27.74
CA ALA A 305 6.13 12.01 -26.37
C ALA A 305 7.11 11.29 -25.42
N LEU A 306 7.36 10.00 -25.62
CA LEU A 306 8.29 9.20 -24.83
C LEU A 306 9.74 9.64 -25.07
N ILE A 307 10.09 9.90 -26.34
CA ILE A 307 11.37 10.49 -26.72
C ILE A 307 11.55 11.85 -26.02
N LYS A 308 10.54 12.72 -26.08
CA LYS A 308 10.58 14.05 -25.43
C LYS A 308 10.72 13.94 -23.91
N ALA A 309 10.03 13.00 -23.27
CA ALA A 309 10.15 12.73 -21.83
C ALA A 309 11.57 12.27 -21.46
N THR A 310 12.18 11.44 -22.31
CA THR A 310 13.56 10.96 -22.14
C THR A 310 14.57 12.11 -22.22
N TYR A 311 14.46 13.01 -23.20
CA TYR A 311 15.30 14.22 -23.28
C TYR A 311 15.13 15.14 -22.06
N LYS A 312 13.91 15.21 -21.52
CA LYS A 312 13.61 15.97 -20.30
C LYS A 312 14.00 15.27 -19.01
N LYS A 313 14.44 14.01 -19.07
CA LYS A 313 14.69 13.13 -17.91
C LYS A 313 13.46 12.97 -17.00
N ASP A 314 12.26 13.09 -17.58
CA ASP A 314 10.99 12.96 -16.87
C ASP A 314 10.58 11.48 -16.81
N LEU A 315 11.11 10.78 -15.80
CA LEU A 315 10.86 9.35 -15.58
C LEU A 315 9.36 9.05 -15.42
N ASN A 316 8.61 9.92 -14.75
CA ASN A 316 7.19 9.72 -14.48
C ASN A 316 6.37 9.76 -15.78
N THR A 317 6.62 10.74 -16.64
CA THR A 317 5.98 10.81 -17.95
C THR A 317 6.42 9.65 -18.85
N ALA A 318 7.71 9.27 -18.83
CA ALA A 318 8.22 8.14 -19.62
C ALA A 318 7.57 6.80 -19.21
N LEU A 319 7.49 6.52 -17.90
CA LEU A 319 6.84 5.32 -17.37
C LEU A 319 5.34 5.29 -17.69
N ARG A 320 4.64 6.42 -17.55
CA ARG A 320 3.23 6.53 -17.94
C ARG A 320 3.04 6.18 -19.42
N LEU A 321 3.83 6.78 -20.31
CA LEU A 321 3.75 6.55 -21.75
C LEU A 321 4.06 5.10 -22.14
N LEU A 322 5.05 4.46 -21.50
CA LEU A 322 5.37 3.03 -21.68
C LEU A 322 4.24 2.10 -21.19
N ASN A 323 3.55 2.47 -20.10
CA ASN A 323 2.38 1.74 -19.64
C ASN A 323 1.15 1.95 -20.54
N GLU A 324 1.12 3.06 -21.25
CA GLU A 324 0.08 3.47 -22.19
C GLU A 324 0.28 2.97 -23.64
N GLY A 325 1.29 2.13 -23.87
CA GLY A 325 1.55 1.48 -25.16
C GLY A 325 2.60 2.16 -26.05
N ALA A 326 3.35 3.15 -25.55
CA ALA A 326 4.51 3.66 -26.28
C ALA A 326 5.54 2.52 -26.52
N ASP A 327 6.10 2.46 -27.72
CA ASP A 327 7.03 1.40 -28.10
C ASP A 327 8.38 1.58 -27.37
N PRO A 328 8.82 0.62 -26.54
CA PRO A 328 10.10 0.69 -25.86
C PRO A 328 11.30 0.65 -26.83
N ASN A 329 11.08 0.28 -28.10
CA ASN A 329 12.05 0.33 -29.19
C ASN A 329 11.91 1.58 -30.08
N SER A 330 11.13 2.59 -29.67
CA SER A 330 11.00 3.81 -30.48
C SER A 330 12.36 4.44 -30.75
N GLU A 331 12.48 5.04 -31.93
CA GLU A 331 13.72 5.61 -32.44
C GLU A 331 13.54 7.09 -32.79
N THR A 332 14.59 7.88 -32.57
CA THR A 332 14.73 9.23 -33.11
C THR A 332 16.13 9.42 -33.65
N LYS A 333 16.27 9.90 -34.89
CA LYS A 333 17.56 10.18 -35.53
C LYS A 333 18.56 8.99 -35.46
N GLY A 334 18.09 7.76 -35.64
CA GLY A 334 18.93 6.57 -35.55
C GLY A 334 19.22 6.08 -34.13
N TRP A 335 18.74 6.77 -33.08
CA TRP A 335 18.90 6.39 -31.69
C TRP A 335 17.62 5.82 -31.11
N ARG A 336 17.69 4.59 -30.57
CA ARG A 336 16.58 4.03 -29.78
C ARG A 336 16.57 4.63 -28.38
N ILE A 337 15.39 4.64 -27.75
CA ILE A 337 15.20 5.16 -26.39
C ILE A 337 16.14 4.49 -25.38
N LEU A 338 16.44 3.20 -25.54
CA LEU A 338 17.39 2.49 -24.67
C LEU A 338 18.81 3.08 -24.76
N HIS A 339 19.26 3.52 -25.94
CA HIS A 339 20.55 4.22 -26.09
C HIS A 339 20.50 5.62 -25.50
N LEU A 340 19.39 6.33 -25.63
CA LEU A 340 19.19 7.64 -25.01
C LEU A 340 19.19 7.54 -23.46
N SER A 341 18.56 6.52 -22.88
CA SER A 341 18.55 6.33 -21.41
C SER A 341 19.95 6.06 -20.87
N VAL A 342 20.78 5.32 -21.61
CA VAL A 342 22.20 5.11 -21.29
C VAL A 342 23.00 6.41 -21.42
N TYR A 343 22.82 7.15 -22.52
CA TYR A 343 23.53 8.41 -22.76
C TYR A 343 23.24 9.44 -21.67
N PHE A 344 21.97 9.59 -21.25
CA PHE A 344 21.53 10.52 -20.22
C PHE A 344 21.73 10.05 -18.78
N ASP A 345 22.21 8.82 -18.58
CA ASP A 345 22.41 8.18 -17.27
C ASP A 345 21.10 8.03 -16.47
N LEU A 346 20.15 7.28 -17.04
CA LEU A 346 18.83 7.05 -16.44
C LEU A 346 18.66 5.55 -16.11
N PRO A 347 19.17 5.05 -14.97
CA PRO A 347 19.12 3.63 -14.61
C PRO A 347 17.70 3.10 -14.47
N GLU A 348 16.82 3.82 -13.79
CA GLU A 348 15.42 3.42 -13.60
C GLU A 348 14.67 3.34 -14.93
N LEU A 349 14.86 4.33 -15.83
CA LEU A 349 14.25 4.28 -17.16
C LEU A 349 14.81 3.10 -17.96
N THR A 350 16.12 2.84 -17.88
CA THR A 350 16.77 1.70 -18.54
C THR A 350 16.19 0.37 -18.06
N LYS A 351 16.03 0.20 -16.75
CA LYS A 351 15.38 -0.97 -16.16
C LYS A 351 13.96 -1.17 -16.71
N ILE A 352 13.14 -0.12 -16.70
CA ILE A 352 11.75 -0.17 -17.18
C ILE A 352 11.69 -0.53 -18.67
N LEU A 353 12.56 0.04 -19.50
CA LEU A 353 12.61 -0.27 -20.94
C LEU A 353 12.92 -1.76 -21.19
N LEU A 354 13.88 -2.33 -20.45
CA LEU A 354 14.24 -3.74 -20.55
C LEU A 354 13.10 -4.65 -20.06
N GLU A 355 12.44 -4.30 -18.95
CA GLU A 355 11.22 -4.98 -18.48
C GLU A 355 10.11 -4.98 -19.54
N LYS A 356 9.99 -3.87 -20.29
CA LYS A 356 9.06 -3.71 -21.42
C LYS A 356 9.54 -4.34 -22.72
N LYS A 357 10.63 -5.12 -22.72
CA LYS A 357 11.18 -5.81 -23.92
C LYS A 357 11.82 -4.87 -24.95
N ALA A 358 12.45 -3.78 -24.52
CA ALA A 358 13.42 -3.08 -25.35
C ALA A 358 14.55 -4.04 -25.74
N ASP A 359 14.96 -4.02 -27.01
CA ASP A 359 16.05 -4.85 -27.53
C ASP A 359 17.41 -4.32 -27.04
N PRO A 360 18.12 -5.06 -26.16
CA PRO A 360 19.41 -4.62 -25.63
C PRO A 360 20.56 -4.72 -26.63
N ASN A 361 20.34 -5.37 -27.78
CA ASN A 361 21.37 -5.71 -28.77
C ASN A 361 21.28 -4.87 -30.05
N TYR A 362 20.31 -3.95 -30.16
CA TYR A 362 20.28 -2.98 -31.25
C TYR A 362 21.53 -2.10 -31.24
N GLN A 363 22.08 -1.81 -32.41
CA GLN A 363 23.31 -1.05 -32.56
C GLN A 363 23.04 0.35 -33.10
N VAL A 364 23.62 1.35 -32.45
CA VAL A 364 23.69 2.74 -32.91
C VAL A 364 25.15 3.04 -33.21
N ASP A 365 25.48 3.30 -34.48
CA ASP A 365 26.86 3.48 -34.96
C ASP A 365 27.80 2.35 -34.53
N GLY A 366 27.30 1.11 -34.54
CA GLY A 366 28.03 -0.08 -34.11
C GLY A 366 28.07 -0.29 -32.59
N TYR A 367 27.42 0.55 -31.78
CA TYR A 367 27.33 0.39 -30.33
C TYR A 367 25.98 -0.20 -29.89
N THR A 368 26.02 -1.38 -29.26
CA THR A 368 24.92 -1.83 -28.39
C THR A 368 24.77 -0.94 -27.16
N ALA A 369 23.61 -0.99 -26.49
CA ALA A 369 23.40 -0.26 -25.24
C ALA A 369 24.47 -0.60 -24.18
N LEU A 370 24.93 -1.86 -24.10
CA LEU A 370 25.97 -2.28 -23.16
C LEU A 370 27.35 -1.74 -23.51
N SER A 371 27.73 -1.77 -24.79
CA SER A 371 28.99 -1.16 -25.24
C SER A 371 28.99 0.36 -25.02
N LEU A 372 27.84 1.01 -25.20
CA LEU A 372 27.65 2.43 -24.94
C LEU A 372 27.76 2.75 -23.44
N ALA A 373 27.10 1.97 -22.58
CA ALA A 373 27.18 2.11 -21.13
C ALA A 373 28.63 1.95 -20.62
N THR A 374 29.39 1.03 -21.23
CA THR A 374 30.82 0.85 -20.94
C THR A 374 31.63 2.07 -21.40
N ALA A 375 31.41 2.56 -22.63
CA ALA A 375 32.14 3.70 -23.18
C ALA A 375 31.87 5.03 -22.44
N TYR A 376 30.71 5.17 -21.82
CA TYR A 376 30.30 6.32 -21.02
C TYR A 376 30.39 6.09 -19.50
N GLU A 377 30.95 4.96 -19.06
CA GLU A 377 31.16 4.63 -17.64
C GLU A 377 29.88 4.64 -16.78
N ARG A 378 28.76 4.18 -17.36
CA ARG A 378 27.44 4.09 -16.71
C ARG A 378 27.34 2.87 -15.78
N THR A 379 28.08 2.90 -14.68
CA THR A 379 28.24 1.76 -13.75
C THR A 379 26.94 1.20 -13.20
N ALA A 380 25.93 2.05 -12.94
CA ALA A 380 24.61 1.61 -12.47
C ALA A 380 23.78 0.90 -13.55
N ILE A 381 24.09 1.12 -14.83
CA ILE A 381 23.30 0.63 -15.97
C ILE A 381 23.88 -0.65 -16.56
N ILE A 382 25.21 -0.82 -16.51
CA ILE A 382 25.90 -2.04 -16.95
C ILE A 382 25.25 -3.33 -16.42
N PRO A 383 25.03 -3.52 -15.10
CA PRO A 383 24.45 -4.76 -14.60
C PRO A 383 23.01 -4.99 -15.06
N LEU A 384 22.24 -3.92 -15.31
CA LEU A 384 20.87 -4.03 -15.85
C LEU A 384 20.89 -4.61 -17.27
N LEU A 385 21.81 -4.12 -18.11
CA LEU A 385 21.95 -4.56 -19.49
C LEU A 385 22.52 -5.98 -19.58
N GLU A 386 23.48 -6.34 -18.73
CA GLU A 386 24.01 -7.70 -18.65
C GLU A 386 22.93 -8.69 -18.21
N ALA A 387 22.15 -8.35 -17.19
CA ALA A 387 21.03 -9.19 -16.73
C ALA A 387 19.95 -9.38 -17.81
N ALA A 388 19.79 -8.41 -18.72
CA ALA A 388 18.87 -8.50 -19.85
C ALA A 388 19.44 -9.21 -21.08
N GLY A 389 20.66 -9.77 -21.01
CA GLY A 389 21.30 -10.46 -22.14
C GLY A 389 21.91 -9.53 -23.18
N GLY A 390 22.26 -8.30 -22.80
CA GLY A 390 22.98 -7.35 -23.64
C GLY A 390 24.39 -7.84 -23.97
N THR A 391 24.78 -7.73 -25.23
CA THR A 391 26.08 -8.14 -25.73
C THR A 391 26.97 -6.92 -25.99
N LYS A 392 28.29 -7.12 -25.92
CA LYS A 392 29.26 -6.09 -26.32
C LYS A 392 29.50 -6.19 -27.84
N SER A 393 29.39 -5.08 -28.56
CA SER A 393 29.80 -4.98 -29.97
C SER A 393 31.22 -4.44 -30.13
N ARG A 394 31.81 -4.62 -31.31
CA ARG A 394 33.12 -4.05 -31.65
C ARG A 394 32.97 -2.53 -31.81
N SER A 395 33.66 -1.77 -30.97
CA SER A 395 33.60 -0.31 -30.94
C SER A 395 34.05 0.32 -32.26
N ALA A 396 33.30 1.30 -32.77
CA ALA A 396 33.79 2.24 -33.77
C ALA A 396 34.81 3.22 -33.14
N SER A 397 35.60 3.91 -33.97
CA SER A 397 36.71 4.77 -33.52
C SER A 397 36.31 6.04 -32.75
N SER A 398 35.02 6.36 -32.65
CA SER A 398 34.50 7.55 -31.96
C SER A 398 33.21 7.26 -31.18
N LYS A 399 33.09 7.79 -29.96
CA LYS A 399 31.87 7.65 -29.12
C LYS A 399 30.67 8.33 -29.81
N PRO A 400 29.57 7.62 -30.08
CA PRO A 400 28.43 8.19 -30.78
C PRO A 400 27.65 9.15 -29.88
N LYS A 401 27.05 10.19 -30.45
CA LYS A 401 26.22 11.19 -29.73
C LYS A 401 24.88 11.41 -30.46
N PRO A 402 23.74 11.52 -29.73
CA PRO A 402 22.40 11.69 -30.29
C PRO A 402 22.07 13.11 -30.79
#